data_AF-A0A4Q3RK93-F1
#
_entry.id   AF-A0A4Q3RK93-F1
#
_cell.length_a   1.000
_cell.length_b   1.000
_cell.length_c   1.000
_cell.angle_alpha   90.00
_cell.angle_beta   90.00
_cell.angle_gamma   90.00
#
_symmetry.space_group_name_H-M   'P 1'
#
loop_
_entity.id
_entity.type
_entity.pdbx_description
1 polymer ?
#
loop_
_entity_poly.entity_id
_entity_poly.type
_entity_poly.pdbx_seq_one_letter_code
_entity_poly.pdbx_strand_id
1 'polypeptide(L)' 'MSNKLERYYQDAKGNKWYRYFAVFCRFVLAAAWLISGYVKVSGERFAAGLSHNHPLGQYFDALLNTGYYYTFIGIGQII' A
#
# COMPACT_ATOMS: atom_id res chain seq x y z
N MET A 1 -36.39 -2.75 -7.14
CA MET A 1 -36.44 -1.77 -6.03
C MET A 1 -35.00 -1.42 -5.68
N SER A 2 -34.53 -0.20 -5.99
CA SER A 2 -33.12 0.16 -5.75
C SER A 2 -32.87 0.35 -4.26
N ASN A 3 -31.91 -0.40 -3.71
CA ASN A 3 -31.50 -0.27 -2.31
C ASN A 3 -30.91 1.14 -2.06
N LYS A 4 -31.05 1.68 -0.84
CA LYS A 4 -30.58 3.04 -0.50
C LYS A 4 -29.08 3.23 -0.77
N LEU A 5 -28.28 2.20 -0.47
CA LEU A 5 -26.84 2.17 -0.74
C LEU A 5 -26.52 2.32 -2.23
N GLU A 6 -27.29 1.67 -3.09
CA GLU A 6 -27.11 1.75 -4.54
C GLU A 6 -27.30 3.18 -5.03
N ARG A 7 -28.31 3.90 -4.51
CA ARG A 7 -28.56 5.31 -4.86
C ARG A 7 -27.40 6.19 -4.43
N TYR A 8 -26.91 6.04 -3.19
CA TYR A 8 -25.75 6.78 -2.72
C TYR A 8 -24.48 6.51 -3.52
N TYR A 9 -24.26 5.25 -3.92
CA TYR A 9 -23.14 4.89 -4.79
C TYR A 9 -23.23 5.58 -6.15
N GLN A 10 -24.40 5.57 -6.79
CA GLN A 10 -24.61 6.24 -8.07
C GLN A 10 -24.46 7.77 -7.97
N ASP A 11 -24.99 8.38 -6.90
CA ASP A 11 -24.86 9.82 -6.64
C ASP A 11 -23.39 10.23 -6.44
N ALA A 12 -22.64 9.45 -5.66
CA ALA A 12 -21.20 9.68 -5.45
C ALA A 12 -20.40 9.50 -6.74
N LYS A 13 -20.77 8.52 -7.59
CA LYS A 13 -20.10 8.25 -8.88
C LYS A 13 -20.37 9.34 -9.92
N GLY A 14 -21.55 9.97 -9.87
CA GLY A 14 -21.91 11.10 -10.72
C GLY A 14 -21.20 12.41 -10.34
N ASN A 15 -20.73 12.52 -9.09
CA ASN A 15 -20.05 13.71 -8.60
C ASN A 15 -18.58 13.78 -9.09
N LYS A 16 -18.28 14.78 -9.93
CA LYS A 16 -16.93 15.01 -10.49
C LYS A 16 -15.86 15.21 -9.41
N TRP A 17 -16.20 15.86 -8.29
CA TRP A 17 -15.24 16.11 -7.21
C TRP A 17 -14.84 14.81 -6.50
N TYR A 18 -15.82 13.95 -6.22
CA TYR A 18 -15.57 12.60 -5.69
C TYR A 18 -14.71 11.75 -6.64
N ARG A 19 -14.95 11.88 -7.96
CA ARG A 19 -14.13 11.21 -8.96
C ARG A 19 -12.67 11.67 -8.92
N TYR A 20 -12.42 12.98 -8.86
CA TYR A 20 -11.05 13.50 -8.74
C TYR A 20 -10.38 13.05 -7.45
N PHE A 21 -11.08 13.13 -6.31
CA PHE A 21 -10.57 12.65 -5.03
C PHE A 21 -10.21 11.15 -5.07
N ALA A 22 -11.09 10.32 -5.62
CA ALA A 22 -10.84 8.89 -5.75
C ALA A 22 -9.66 8.57 -6.70
N VAL A 23 -9.43 9.38 -7.74
CA VAL A 23 -8.25 9.25 -8.61
C VAL A 23 -6.98 9.66 -7.86
N PHE A 24 -7.03 10.77 -7.12
CA PHE A 24 -5.93 11.20 -6.26
C PHE A 24 -5.54 10.12 -5.24
N CYS A 25 -6.51 9.54 -4.51
CA CYS A 25 -6.23 8.46 -3.56
C CYS A 25 -5.55 7.25 -4.22
N ARG A 26 -5.91 6.90 -5.46
CA ARG A 26 -5.26 5.82 -6.20
C ARG A 26 -3.80 6.15 -6.54
N PHE A 27 -3.52 7.37 -6.96
CA PHE A 27 -2.14 7.80 -7.23
C PHE A 27 -1.29 7.86 -5.96
N VAL A 28 -1.84 8.39 -4.87
CA VAL A 28 -1.15 8.40 -3.56
C VAL A 28 -0.87 6.98 -3.08
N LEU A 29 -1.86 6.08 -3.22
CA LEU A 29 -1.67 4.67 -2.90
C LEU A 29 -0.56 4.05 -3.76
N ALA A 30 -0.60 4.24 -5.08
CA ALA A 30 0.44 3.74 -5.98
C ALA A 30 1.84 4.25 -5.59
N ALA A 31 1.97 5.55 -5.28
CA ALA A 31 3.23 6.13 -4.81
C ALA A 31 3.72 5.48 -3.50
N ALA A 32 2.82 5.22 -2.54
CA ALA A 32 3.18 4.54 -1.30
C ALA A 32 3.68 3.10 -1.54
N TRP A 33 3.12 2.39 -2.52
CA TRP A 33 3.61 1.07 -2.94
C TRP A 33 5.02 1.14 -3.54
N LEU A 34 5.28 2.12 -4.42
CA LEU A 34 6.62 2.33 -5.01
C LEU A 34 7.68 2.63 -3.93
N ILE A 35 7.37 3.54 -3.00
CA ILE A 35 8.27 3.89 -1.90
C ILE A 35 8.53 2.65 -1.01
N SER A 36 7.49 1.89 -0.69
CA SER A 36 7.62 0.64 0.09
C SER A 36 8.47 -0.41 -0.63
N GLY A 37 8.35 -0.52 -1.95
CA GLY A 37 9.13 -1.44 -2.77
C GLY A 37 10.61 -1.06 -2.81
N TYR A 38 10.89 0.24 -2.98
CA TYR A 38 12.26 0.77 -3.01
C TYR A 38 13.06 0.44 -1.75
N VAL A 39 12.45 0.55 -0.56
CA VAL A 39 13.10 0.17 0.71
C VAL A 39 13.54 -1.30 0.68
N LYS A 40 12.70 -2.20 0.14
CA LYS A 40 13.02 -3.64 0.06
C LYS A 40 14.12 -3.94 -0.95
N VAL A 41 14.14 -3.23 -2.08
CA VAL A 41 15.20 -3.35 -3.09
C VAL A 41 16.53 -2.80 -2.57
N SER A 42 16.49 -1.77 -1.71
CA SER A 42 17.67 -1.18 -1.09
C SER A 42 18.28 -2.04 0.02
N GLY A 43 17.64 -3.16 0.38
CA GLY A 43 18.09 -4.05 1.45
C GLY A 43 17.83 -3.51 2.86
N GLU A 44 17.03 -2.45 2.98
CA GLU A 44 16.67 -1.87 4.27
C GLU A 44 15.40 -2.51 4.84
N ARG A 45 15.28 -2.49 6.18
CA ARG A 45 14.06 -2.99 6.82
C ARG A 45 12.91 -2.02 6.61
N PHE A 46 11.83 -2.52 6.02
CA PHE A 46 10.55 -1.82 6.01
C PHE A 46 10.10 -1.48 7.45
N ALA A 47 9.65 -0.23 7.64
CA ALA A 47 9.33 0.32 8.96
C ALA A 47 10.46 0.13 10.00
N ALA A 48 11.70 0.49 9.63
CA ALA A 48 12.88 0.41 10.50
C ALA A 48 12.71 1.12 11.86
N GLY A 49 11.87 2.16 11.94
CA GLY A 49 11.55 2.83 13.21
C GLY A 49 10.66 2.03 14.17
N LEU A 50 10.10 0.90 13.74
CA LEU A 50 9.28 0.04 14.59
C LEU A 50 10.17 -0.86 15.46
N SER A 51 9.85 -1.02 16.75
CA SER A 51 10.64 -1.89 17.63
C SER A 51 10.61 -3.36 17.17
N HIS A 52 11.74 -4.06 17.28
CA HIS A 52 11.86 -5.50 17.06
C HIS A 52 10.99 -6.31 18.02
N ASN A 53 10.66 -5.77 19.20
CA ASN A 53 9.80 -6.46 20.17
C ASN A 53 8.30 -6.28 19.87
N HIS A 54 7.95 -5.46 18.88
CA HIS A 54 6.60 -5.33 18.40
C HIS A 54 6.29 -6.49 17.43
N PRO A 55 5.11 -7.15 17.49
CA PRO A 55 4.80 -8.29 16.62
C PRO A 55 5.02 -8.03 15.12
N LEU A 56 4.66 -6.83 14.64
CA LEU A 56 4.93 -6.42 13.26
C LEU A 56 6.42 -6.16 12.98
N GLY A 57 7.19 -5.69 13.97
CA GLY A 57 8.63 -5.53 13.84
C GLY A 57 9.31 -6.87 13.62
N GLN A 58 8.99 -7.86 14.47
CA GLN A 58 9.46 -9.25 14.32
C GLN A 58 9.13 -9.83 12.95
N TYR A 59 7.91 -9.58 12.45
CA TYR A 59 7.51 -10.00 11.11
C TYR A 59 8.40 -9.38 10.03
N PHE A 60 8.67 -8.07 10.08
CA PHE A 60 9.53 -7.41 9.09
C PHE A 60 11.00 -7.82 9.19
N ASP A 61 11.49 -8.12 10.39
CA ASP A 61 12.81 -8.72 10.59
C ASP A 61 12.92 -10.09 9.94
N ALA A 62 11.95 -10.97 10.23
CA ALA A 62 11.88 -12.29 9.62
C ALA A 62 11.77 -12.20 8.10
N LEU A 63 10.96 -11.26 7.59
CA LEU A 63 10.78 -11.03 6.18
C LEU A 63 12.05 -10.50 5.51
N LEU A 64 12.78 -9.57 6.12
CA LEU A 64 14.08 -9.09 5.62
C LEU A 64 15.12 -10.22 5.58
N ASN A 65 15.13 -11.08 6.59
CA ASN A 65 16.03 -12.24 6.66
C ASN A 65 15.78 -13.31 5.58
N THR A 66 14.68 -13.21 4.81
CA THR A 66 14.48 -14.07 3.62
C THR A 66 15.37 -13.68 2.43
N GLY A 67 16.09 -12.54 2.51
CA GLY A 67 17.08 -12.13 1.51
C GLY A 67 16.47 -11.93 0.13
N TYR A 68 16.77 -12.83 -0.81
CA TYR A 68 16.28 -12.75 -2.19
C TYR A 68 14.76 -12.58 -2.28
N TYR A 69 13.99 -13.29 -1.46
CA TYR A 69 12.53 -13.19 -1.48
C TYR A 69 12.05 -11.78 -1.08
N TYR A 70 12.76 -11.13 -0.15
CA TYR A 70 12.47 -9.76 0.23
C TYR A 70 12.65 -8.77 -0.92
N THR A 71 13.78 -8.88 -1.63
CA THR A 71 14.07 -8.07 -2.81
C THR A 71 13.09 -8.36 -3.95
N PHE A 72 12.71 -9.63 -4.15
CA PHE A 72 11.70 -10.03 -5.14
C PHE A 72 10.34 -9.34 -4.90
N ILE A 73 9.86 -9.32 -3.64
CA ILE A 73 8.64 -8.58 -3.29
C ILE A 73 8.81 -7.10 -3.64
N GLY A 74 9.96 -6.50 -3.30
CA GLY A 74 10.26 -5.09 -3.61
C GLY A 74 10.14 -4.77 -5.10
N ILE A 75 10.75 -5.60 -5.95
CA ILE A 75 10.67 -5.46 -7.41
C ILE A 75 9.22 -5.57 -7.89
N GLY A 76 8.47 -6.56 -7.39
CA GLY A 76 7.06 -6.74 -7.72
C GLY A 76 6.13 -5.61 -7.25
N GLN A 77 6.58 -4.76 -6.33
CA GLN A 77 5.84 -3.56 -5.93
C GLN A 77 6.18 -2.33 -6.79
N ILE A 78 7.32 -2.34 -7.48
CA ILE A 78 7.79 -1.22 -8.29
C ILE A 78 7.28 -1.33 -9.74
N ILE A 79 7.19 -2.56 -10.26
CA ILE A 79 6.76 -2.89 -11.62
C ILE A 79 5.23 -3.03 -11.67
#